data_AF-A0A5J4X720-F1
#
_entry.id   AF-A0A5J4X720-F1
#
_cell.length_a   1.000
_cell.length_b   1.000
_cell.length_c   1.000
_cell.angle_alpha   90.00
_cell.angle_beta   90.00
_cell.angle_gamma   90.00
#
_symmetry.space_group_name_H-M   'P 1'
#
loop_
_entity.id
_entity.type
_entity.pdbx_description
1 polymer ?
#
loop_
_entity_poly.entity_id
_entity_poly.type
_entity_poly.pdbx_seq_one_letter_code
_entity_poly.pdbx_strand_id
1 'polypeptide(L)'
;MNQIYLNQWDLQSVLRELNKSFVGFSFAQPLNEQNEEKTKQEIKLQSEQQQKQIDIVEQEQDQYKQINIDKKERDASNQIKGGVLATGHWGCGAFKGDQFLKFIIQWIAASEAGVTEMRYSCMMERNFIQMVTLILNILQPEYSVINQDDDFEKHFMSNRHHEHNKDQRKILTAGSLYNHLSRYCEIMQKLGKANGDGLFAYLLGCYSSVE
;
A
#
# COMPACT_ATOMS: atom_id res chain seq x y z
N MET A 1 -21.16 24.93 6.40
CA MET A 1 -19.97 24.43 7.13
C MET A 1 -19.43 23.09 6.58
N ASN A 2 -19.82 22.64 5.36
CA ASN A 2 -19.55 21.26 4.90
C ASN A 2 -18.41 21.13 3.87
N GLN A 3 -17.74 22.22 3.49
CA GLN A 3 -16.86 22.25 2.31
C GLN A 3 -15.43 21.73 2.57
N ILE A 4 -15.03 21.59 3.84
CA ILE A 4 -13.66 21.20 4.23
C ILE A 4 -13.44 19.67 4.11
N TYR A 5 -14.47 18.85 4.34
CA TYR A 5 -14.31 17.39 4.42
C TYR A 5 -14.21 16.68 3.06
N LEU A 6 -14.69 17.31 1.98
CA LEU A 6 -14.48 16.84 0.60
C LEU A 6 -13.07 17.12 0.08
N ASN A 7 -12.36 18.08 0.69
CA ASN A 7 -11.04 18.58 0.26
C ASN A 7 -9.86 17.71 0.74
N GLN A 8 -10.05 16.39 0.83
CA GLN A 8 -8.94 15.43 0.95
C GLN A 8 -8.97 14.38 -0.17
N TRP A 9 -10.10 14.30 -0.88
CA TRP A 9 -10.36 13.35 -1.97
C TRP A 9 -10.25 13.99 -3.35
N ASP A 10 -9.97 15.29 -3.42
CA ASP A 10 -9.58 15.94 -4.67
C ASP A 10 -8.12 15.60 -5.02
N LEU A 11 -7.82 15.53 -6.32
CA LEU A 11 -6.51 15.09 -6.79
C LEU A 11 -5.36 16.03 -6.34
N GLN A 12 -5.62 17.32 -6.11
CA GLN A 12 -4.60 18.26 -5.64
C GLN A 12 -4.21 17.98 -4.18
N SER A 13 -5.18 17.68 -3.32
CA SER A 13 -4.94 17.28 -1.93
C SER A 13 -4.26 15.91 -1.83
N VAL A 14 -4.63 14.96 -2.69
CA VAL A 14 -3.95 13.66 -2.81
C VAL A 14 -2.49 13.85 -3.24
N LEU A 15 -2.23 14.59 -4.33
CA LEU A 15 -0.88 14.90 -4.81
C LEU A 15 -0.05 15.67 -3.77
N ARG A 16 -0.63 16.65 -3.08
CA ARG A 16 0.04 17.38 -1.99
C ARG A 16 0.50 16.44 -0.89
N GLU A 17 -0.34 15.50 -0.49
CA GLU A 17 -0.04 14.57 0.61
C GLU A 17 0.90 13.43 0.17
N LEU A 18 0.81 12.95 -1.08
CA LEU A 18 1.81 12.08 -1.70
C LEU A 18 3.18 12.74 -1.72
N ASN A 19 3.31 13.93 -2.32
CA ASN A 19 4.58 14.66 -2.44
C ASN A 19 5.20 14.94 -1.06
N LYS A 20 4.38 15.37 -0.08
CA LYS A 20 4.82 15.59 1.30
C LYS A 20 5.31 14.30 1.97
N SER A 21 4.67 13.16 1.68
CA SER A 21 5.08 11.85 2.20
C SER A 21 6.39 11.39 1.54
N PHE A 22 6.44 11.40 0.21
CA PHE A 22 7.60 11.02 -0.60
C PHE A 22 8.86 11.81 -0.24
N VAL A 23 8.75 13.14 -0.08
CA VAL A 23 9.88 13.98 0.36
C VAL A 23 10.37 13.54 1.74
N GLY A 24 9.48 13.24 2.69
CA GLY A 24 9.87 12.73 4.00
C GLY A 24 10.54 11.35 3.94
N PHE A 25 10.02 10.45 3.10
CA PHE A 25 10.47 9.06 3.01
C PHE A 25 11.74 8.89 2.16
N SER A 26 12.03 9.82 1.25
CA SER A 26 13.27 9.86 0.45
C SER A 26 14.55 10.01 1.29
N PHE A 27 14.42 10.39 2.56
CA PHE A 27 15.53 10.47 3.52
C PHE A 27 15.68 9.22 4.41
N ALA A 28 14.83 8.19 4.24
CA ALA A 28 15.07 6.89 4.87
C ALA A 28 16.40 6.34 4.34
N GLN A 29 17.42 6.31 5.19
CA GLN A 29 18.78 6.04 4.71
C GLN A 29 18.96 4.58 4.30
N PRO A 30 19.69 4.32 3.19
CA PRO A 30 20.09 2.97 2.84
C PRO A 30 20.95 2.36 3.96
N LEU A 31 20.83 1.04 4.12
CA LEU A 31 21.71 0.30 5.01
C LEU A 31 23.13 0.34 4.43
N ASN A 32 24.05 1.05 5.11
CA ASN A 32 25.47 0.83 4.90
C ASN A 32 25.82 -0.61 5.31
N GLU A 33 26.83 -1.22 4.67
CA GLU A 33 27.21 -2.64 4.87
C GLU A 33 27.40 -3.00 6.35
N GLN A 34 27.96 -2.10 7.17
CA GLN A 34 28.17 -2.30 8.62
C GLN A 34 26.87 -2.29 9.46
N ASN A 35 25.78 -1.73 8.93
CA ASN A 35 24.47 -1.74 9.56
C ASN A 35 23.65 -2.97 9.14
N GLU A 36 23.88 -3.55 7.96
CA GLU A 36 23.14 -4.74 7.51
C GLU A 36 23.22 -5.90 8.50
N GLU A 37 24.40 -6.23 9.03
CA GLU A 37 24.55 -7.36 9.95
C GLU A 37 23.79 -7.15 11.26
N LYS A 38 23.84 -5.93 11.81
CA LYS A 38 23.07 -5.55 12.99
C LYS A 38 21.57 -5.58 12.71
N THR A 39 21.13 -5.04 11.58
CA THR A 39 19.73 -5.03 11.18
C THR A 39 19.21 -6.45 10.91
N LYS A 40 20.01 -7.35 10.32
CA LYS A 40 19.66 -8.79 10.15
C LYS A 40 19.50 -9.49 11.51
N GLN A 41 20.34 -9.16 12.50
CA GLN A 41 20.20 -9.67 13.86
C GLN A 41 18.97 -9.08 14.59
N GLU A 42 18.71 -7.78 14.46
CA GLU A 42 17.56 -7.09 15.07
C GLU A 42 16.23 -7.52 14.43
N ILE A 43 16.16 -7.68 13.10
CA ILE A 43 14.98 -8.20 12.40
C ILE A 43 14.67 -9.63 12.89
N LYS A 44 15.69 -10.47 13.05
CA LYS A 44 15.51 -11.82 13.61
C LYS A 44 14.99 -11.78 15.04
N LEU A 45 15.56 -10.92 15.89
CA LEU A 45 15.08 -10.74 17.27
C LEU A 45 13.64 -10.20 17.33
N GLN A 46 13.28 -9.32 16.41
CA GLN A 46 11.95 -8.70 16.33
C GLN A 46 10.90 -9.62 15.73
N SER A 47 11.24 -10.49 14.77
CA SER A 47 10.32 -11.51 14.26
C SER A 47 10.02 -12.57 15.32
N GLU A 48 11.03 -12.96 16.12
CA GLU A 48 10.86 -13.82 17.31
C GLU A 48 10.00 -13.17 18.42
N GLN A 49 9.93 -11.83 18.48
CA GLN A 49 9.06 -11.09 19.40
C GLN A 49 7.65 -10.85 18.85
N GLN A 50 7.51 -10.60 17.54
CA GLN A 50 6.21 -10.47 16.87
C GLN A 50 5.47 -11.81 16.85
N GLN A 51 6.15 -12.93 16.62
CA GLN A 51 5.53 -14.26 16.70
C GLN A 51 4.88 -14.47 18.07
N LYS A 52 5.58 -14.12 19.16
CA LYS A 52 5.04 -14.19 20.53
C LYS A 52 3.87 -13.23 20.82
N GLN A 53 3.65 -12.20 20.00
CA GLN A 53 2.44 -11.38 20.09
C GLN A 53 1.30 -11.91 19.21
N ILE A 54 1.62 -12.54 18.08
CA ILE A 54 0.63 -13.22 17.22
C ILE A 54 -0.02 -14.37 18.01
N ASP A 55 0.79 -15.18 18.71
CA ASP A 55 0.34 -16.30 19.55
C ASP A 55 -0.63 -15.85 20.69
N ILE A 56 -0.67 -14.56 21.05
CA ILE A 56 -1.60 -13.98 22.04
C ILE A 56 -2.93 -13.54 21.41
N VAL A 57 -2.94 -13.24 20.10
CA VAL A 57 -4.13 -12.77 19.37
C VAL A 57 -4.95 -13.92 18.78
N GLU A 58 -4.39 -15.13 18.66
CA GLU A 58 -5.08 -16.31 18.10
C GLU A 58 -6.29 -16.82 18.90
N GLN A 59 -6.60 -16.26 20.08
CA GLN A 59 -7.76 -16.68 20.89
C GLN A 59 -9.11 -16.01 20.50
N GLU A 60 -9.15 -15.10 19.50
CA GLU A 60 -10.39 -14.45 19.04
C GLU A 60 -10.65 -14.54 17.52
N GLN A 61 -10.19 -15.59 16.80
CA GLN A 61 -10.29 -15.67 15.33
C GLN A 61 -10.88 -16.97 14.75
N ASP A 62 -12.18 -17.20 14.93
CA ASP A 62 -12.92 -18.29 14.25
C ASP A 62 -13.76 -17.87 13.03
N GLN A 63 -13.81 -16.57 12.67
CA GLN A 63 -14.71 -16.08 11.61
C GLN A 63 -14.10 -16.06 10.19
N TYR A 64 -12.78 -16.16 10.02
CA TYR A 64 -12.10 -15.87 8.73
C TYR A 64 -11.22 -16.99 8.16
N LYS A 65 -11.30 -18.22 8.69
CA LYS A 65 -10.51 -19.40 8.24
C LYS A 65 -10.88 -19.93 6.83
N GLN A 66 -11.80 -19.28 6.11
CA GLN A 66 -12.32 -19.74 4.81
C GLN A 66 -11.74 -19.02 3.58
N ILE A 67 -10.78 -18.09 3.72
CA ILE A 67 -10.10 -17.49 2.55
C ILE A 67 -8.74 -18.17 2.34
N ASN A 68 -8.70 -19.15 1.43
CA ASN A 68 -7.44 -19.68 0.90
C ASN A 68 -6.81 -18.60 0.01
N ILE A 69 -5.88 -17.82 0.57
CA ILE A 69 -5.05 -16.88 -0.19
C ILE A 69 -3.64 -17.46 -0.25
N ASP A 70 -3.18 -17.80 -1.46
CA ASP A 70 -1.80 -18.22 -1.68
C ASP A 70 -0.85 -17.09 -1.28
N LYS A 71 0.03 -17.36 -0.31
CA LYS A 71 1.02 -16.38 0.15
C LYS A 71 2.05 -16.12 -0.95
N LYS A 72 1.88 -15.02 -1.70
CA LYS A 72 2.87 -14.57 -2.70
C LYS A 72 4.18 -14.18 -1.98
N GLU A 73 5.17 -15.06 -2.01
CA GLU A 73 6.53 -14.72 -1.61
C GLU A 73 7.08 -13.61 -2.52
N ARG A 74 7.71 -12.58 -1.92
CA ARG A 74 8.27 -11.45 -2.64
C ARG A 74 9.76 -11.68 -2.89
N ASP A 75 10.19 -11.57 -4.15
CA ASP A 75 11.60 -11.49 -4.49
C ASP A 75 12.14 -10.09 -4.18
N ALA A 76 13.13 -10.01 -3.30
CA ALA A 76 13.76 -8.76 -2.87
C ALA A 76 15.11 -8.48 -3.56
N SER A 77 15.58 -9.37 -4.44
CA SER A 77 16.95 -9.35 -4.98
C SER A 77 17.30 -8.09 -5.80
N ASN A 78 16.31 -7.43 -6.41
CA ASN A 78 16.49 -6.21 -7.22
C ASN A 78 16.28 -4.89 -6.44
N GLN A 79 16.13 -4.91 -5.11
CA GLN A 79 15.83 -3.72 -4.31
C GLN A 79 17.07 -2.83 -4.05
N ILE A 80 17.54 -2.11 -5.07
CA ILE A 80 18.61 -1.11 -4.95
C ILE A 80 18.06 0.23 -4.41
N LYS A 81 17.61 0.19 -3.16
CA LYS A 81 17.37 1.28 -2.19
C LYS A 81 16.87 0.60 -0.92
N GLY A 82 17.30 1.06 0.25
CA GLY A 82 16.99 0.42 1.53
C GLY A 82 16.49 1.40 2.57
N GLY A 83 15.72 0.91 3.54
CA GLY A 83 15.30 1.68 4.70
C GLY A 83 14.04 1.12 5.36
N VAL A 84 13.98 1.21 6.69
CA VAL A 84 12.78 0.86 7.48
C VAL A 84 12.07 2.16 7.88
N LEU A 85 10.82 2.31 7.47
CA LEU A 85 9.96 3.45 7.79
C LEU A 85 8.94 3.06 8.87
N ALA A 86 9.05 3.63 10.06
CA ALA A 86 8.00 3.54 11.08
C ALA A 86 7.00 4.70 10.94
N THR A 87 5.72 4.40 10.80
CA THR A 87 4.65 5.41 10.63
C THR A 87 3.31 4.94 11.23
N GLY A 88 2.21 5.63 10.95
CA GLY A 88 0.85 5.27 11.33
C GLY A 88 -0.20 6.23 10.75
N HIS A 89 -1.25 6.50 11.53
CA HIS A 89 -2.40 7.36 11.16
C HIS A 89 -2.06 8.86 11.03
N TRP A 90 -1.18 9.21 10.09
CA TRP A 90 -0.71 10.59 9.90
C TRP A 90 -1.82 11.54 9.46
N GLY A 91 -2.19 12.46 10.36
CA GLY A 91 -3.22 13.46 10.14
C GLY A 91 -4.65 12.97 10.36
N CYS A 92 -4.88 11.75 10.85
CA CYS A 92 -6.23 11.21 11.00
C CYS A 92 -6.94 11.65 12.31
N GLY A 93 -6.18 12.09 13.31
CA GLY A 93 -6.71 12.59 14.58
C GLY A 93 -7.26 14.02 14.48
N ALA A 94 -6.56 15.00 15.07
CA ALA A 94 -7.01 16.40 15.10
C ALA A 94 -7.27 17.02 13.70
N PHE A 95 -6.55 16.56 12.67
CA PHE A 95 -6.74 17.02 11.28
C PHE A 95 -7.79 16.22 10.48
N LYS A 96 -8.43 15.21 11.09
CA LYS A 96 -9.60 14.47 10.56
C LYS A 96 -9.40 13.86 9.15
N GLY A 97 -8.17 13.49 8.82
CA GLY A 97 -7.86 12.72 7.63
C GLY A 97 -8.45 11.32 7.68
N ASP A 98 -8.85 10.78 6.54
CA ASP A 98 -9.32 9.41 6.43
C ASP A 98 -8.17 8.40 6.59
N GLN A 99 -8.30 7.44 7.50
CA GLN A 99 -7.22 6.52 7.86
C GLN A 99 -6.78 5.65 6.68
N PHE A 100 -7.73 5.12 5.90
CA PHE A 100 -7.45 4.20 4.81
C PHE A 100 -6.86 4.95 3.61
N LEU A 101 -7.38 6.15 3.28
CA LEU A 101 -6.75 7.05 2.31
C LEU A 101 -5.30 7.39 2.69
N LYS A 102 -5.05 7.74 3.95
CA LYS A 102 -3.70 8.07 4.45
C LYS A 102 -2.77 6.85 4.47
N PHE A 103 -3.29 5.65 4.61
CA PHE A 103 -2.50 4.42 4.45
C PHE A 103 -2.07 4.23 3.00
N ILE A 104 -3.01 4.26 2.05
CA ILE A 104 -2.71 4.09 0.61
C ILE A 104 -1.73 5.17 0.11
N ILE A 105 -1.94 6.44 0.47
CA ILE A 105 -1.01 7.54 0.12
C ILE A 105 0.41 7.28 0.64
N GLN A 106 0.55 6.87 1.91
CA GLN A 106 1.88 6.60 2.48
C GLN A 106 2.53 5.37 1.83
N TRP A 107 1.75 4.34 1.49
CA TRP A 107 2.26 3.14 0.86
C TRP A 107 2.76 3.39 -0.57
N ILE A 108 1.99 4.15 -1.37
CA ILE A 108 2.41 4.60 -2.71
C ILE A 108 3.71 5.41 -2.62
N ALA A 109 3.83 6.30 -1.62
CA ALA A 109 4.98 7.18 -1.44
C ALA A 109 6.20 6.53 -0.74
N ALA A 110 6.03 5.34 -0.14
CA ALA A 110 7.10 4.50 0.38
C ALA A 110 7.72 3.63 -0.74
N SER A 111 6.88 3.15 -1.68
CA SER A 111 7.28 3.01 -3.09
C SER A 111 7.59 4.38 -3.72
N GLU A 112 8.11 4.47 -4.95
CA GLU A 112 8.75 5.69 -5.52
C GLU A 112 10.01 6.16 -4.72
N ALA A 113 9.92 6.29 -3.39
CA ALA A 113 11.05 6.60 -2.50
C ALA A 113 12.06 5.46 -2.42
N GLY A 114 11.59 4.20 -2.36
CA GLY A 114 12.42 2.99 -2.25
C GLY A 114 12.59 2.47 -0.83
N VAL A 115 11.58 2.67 0.01
CA VAL A 115 11.50 2.08 1.35
C VAL A 115 11.18 0.60 1.21
N THR A 116 12.03 -0.27 1.76
CA THR A 116 11.86 -1.73 1.65
C THR A 116 10.89 -2.29 2.70
N GLU A 117 10.78 -1.63 3.86
CA GLU A 117 9.90 -2.04 4.95
C GLU A 117 9.15 -0.82 5.54
N MET A 118 7.81 -0.81 5.43
CA MET A 118 6.96 0.18 6.12
C MET A 118 6.23 -0.48 7.30
N ARG A 119 6.61 -0.10 8.51
CA ARG A 119 5.97 -0.51 9.77
C ARG A 119 4.87 0.48 10.12
N TYR A 120 3.62 0.10 9.88
CA TYR A 120 2.46 0.95 10.12
C TYR A 120 1.80 0.64 11.47
N SER A 121 1.73 1.62 12.37
CA SER A 121 1.00 1.51 13.63
C SER A 121 -0.49 1.83 13.45
N CYS A 122 -1.32 0.79 13.58
CA CYS A 122 -2.78 0.85 13.43
C CYS A 122 -3.54 1.23 14.71
N MET A 123 -2.83 1.59 15.80
CA MET A 123 -3.43 1.99 17.10
C MET A 123 -4.52 1.04 17.65
N MET A 124 -4.43 -0.26 17.35
CA MET A 124 -5.42 -1.30 17.69
C MET A 124 -6.83 -1.13 17.09
N GLU A 125 -6.99 -0.31 16.03
CA GLU A 125 -8.26 -0.17 15.31
C GLU A 125 -8.55 -1.45 14.49
N ARG A 126 -9.47 -2.29 14.98
CA ARG A 126 -9.67 -3.66 14.46
C ARG A 126 -10.17 -3.68 13.01
N ASN A 127 -11.02 -2.74 12.61
CA ASN A 127 -11.63 -2.74 11.27
C ASN A 127 -10.59 -2.33 10.21
N PHE A 128 -9.82 -1.28 10.49
CA PHE A 128 -8.71 -0.83 9.67
C PHE A 128 -7.63 -1.92 9.53
N ILE A 129 -7.30 -2.63 10.62
CA ILE A 129 -6.38 -3.77 10.56
C ILE A 129 -6.92 -4.83 9.58
N GLN A 130 -8.20 -5.22 9.68
CA GLN A 130 -8.81 -6.18 8.75
C GLN A 130 -8.77 -5.69 7.29
N MET A 131 -9.16 -4.43 7.04
CA MET A 131 -9.15 -3.83 5.70
C MET A 131 -7.74 -3.81 5.10
N VAL A 132 -6.74 -3.40 5.87
CA VAL A 132 -5.33 -3.33 5.44
C VAL A 132 -4.76 -4.73 5.23
N THR A 133 -5.04 -5.70 6.11
CA THR A 133 -4.59 -7.09 5.92
C THR A 133 -5.18 -7.70 4.64
N LEU A 134 -6.48 -7.52 4.38
CA LEU A 134 -7.10 -8.01 3.14
C LEU A 134 -6.49 -7.36 1.90
N ILE A 135 -6.32 -6.03 1.91
CA ILE A 135 -5.73 -5.29 0.79
C ILE A 135 -4.26 -5.64 0.58
N LEU A 136 -3.46 -5.86 1.64
CA LEU A 136 -2.09 -6.34 1.49
C LEU A 136 -2.03 -7.76 0.94
N ASN A 137 -2.92 -8.65 1.35
CA ASN A 137 -2.93 -10.03 0.85
C ASN A 137 -3.29 -10.11 -0.65
N ILE A 138 -4.16 -9.23 -1.14
CA ILE A 138 -4.57 -9.18 -2.55
C ILE A 138 -3.61 -8.31 -3.37
N LEU A 139 -3.16 -7.19 -2.81
CA LEU A 139 -2.25 -6.23 -3.43
C LEU A 139 -0.86 -6.39 -2.83
N GLN A 140 0.02 -7.08 -3.56
CA GLN A 140 1.46 -6.99 -3.38
C GLN A 140 2.06 -6.28 -4.60
N PRO A 141 1.88 -4.95 -4.74
CA PRO A 141 2.53 -4.18 -5.79
C PRO A 141 4.04 -4.28 -5.64
N GLU A 142 4.70 -4.57 -6.75
CA GLU A 142 6.15 -4.54 -6.85
C GLU A 142 6.63 -3.09 -6.86
N TYR A 143 7.79 -2.86 -6.24
CA TYR A 143 8.39 -1.53 -6.23
C TYR A 143 8.64 -1.06 -7.67
N SER A 144 8.19 0.15 -7.94
CA SER A 144 8.12 0.74 -9.27
C SER A 144 8.18 2.26 -9.10
N VAL A 145 8.77 2.93 -10.07
CA VAL A 145 8.67 4.38 -10.21
C VAL A 145 7.36 4.64 -10.95
N ILE A 146 6.46 5.44 -10.37
CA ILE A 146 5.13 5.76 -10.91
C ILE A 146 5.24 6.26 -12.36
N ASN A 147 6.29 7.04 -12.65
CA ASN A 147 6.56 7.58 -13.99
C ASN A 147 7.07 6.54 -15.02
N GLN A 148 7.54 5.36 -14.58
CA GLN A 148 7.99 4.28 -15.47
C GLN A 148 6.84 3.33 -15.85
N ASP A 149 5.81 3.23 -15.00
CA ASP A 149 4.62 2.40 -15.25
C ASP A 149 3.80 2.91 -16.45
N ASP A 150 3.78 4.22 -16.69
CA ASP A 150 3.06 4.86 -17.80
C ASP A 150 3.50 4.33 -19.17
N ASP A 151 4.79 4.02 -19.34
CA ASP A 151 5.33 3.47 -20.58
C ASP A 151 5.19 1.94 -20.63
N PHE A 152 5.25 1.28 -19.47
CA PHE A 152 4.96 -0.16 -19.36
C PHE A 152 3.50 -0.46 -19.72
N GLU A 153 2.52 0.29 -19.21
CA GLU A 153 1.09 0.06 -19.49
C GLU A 153 0.76 0.36 -20.96
N LYS A 154 1.35 1.41 -21.57
CA LYS A 154 1.26 1.66 -23.02
C LYS A 154 1.85 0.51 -23.84
N HIS A 155 3.04 0.02 -23.48
CA HIS A 155 3.72 -1.06 -24.21
C HIS A 155 3.01 -2.41 -24.07
N PHE A 156 2.50 -2.70 -22.87
CA PHE A 156 1.64 -3.85 -22.62
C PHE A 156 0.36 -3.78 -23.45
N MET A 157 -0.30 -2.61 -23.50
CA MET A 157 -1.51 -2.42 -24.31
C MET A 157 -1.25 -2.47 -25.81
N SER A 158 -0.10 -2.00 -26.32
CA SER A 158 0.25 -2.12 -27.75
C SER A 158 0.51 -3.56 -28.17
N ASN A 159 1.10 -4.37 -27.29
CA ASN A 159 1.46 -5.76 -27.61
C ASN A 159 0.25 -6.74 -27.52
N ARG A 160 -0.91 -6.31 -26.99
CA ARG A 160 -2.13 -7.13 -26.91
C ARG A 160 -2.72 -7.57 -28.26
N HIS A 161 -2.24 -7.06 -29.39
CA HIS A 161 -2.74 -7.46 -30.70
C HIS A 161 -2.19 -8.80 -31.24
N HIS A 162 -1.24 -9.47 -30.58
CA HIS A 162 -0.59 -10.64 -31.19
C HIS A 162 -0.50 -11.96 -30.40
N GLU A 163 -0.63 -12.01 -29.07
CA GLU A 163 -0.53 -13.32 -28.37
C GLU A 163 -1.69 -13.61 -27.42
N HIS A 164 -2.42 -14.68 -27.76
CA HIS A 164 -3.42 -15.29 -26.90
C HIS A 164 -2.75 -16.42 -26.10
N ASN A 165 -2.89 -16.37 -24.78
CA ASN A 165 -2.84 -17.52 -23.86
C ASN A 165 -1.46 -18.08 -23.45
N LYS A 166 -0.90 -17.55 -22.34
CA LYS A 166 -0.61 -18.27 -21.07
C LYS A 166 0.01 -17.33 -20.01
N ASP A 167 -0.32 -17.56 -18.73
CA ASP A 167 0.23 -16.88 -17.53
C ASP A 167 0.29 -15.34 -17.54
N GLN A 168 -0.86 -14.67 -17.78
CA GLN A 168 -0.98 -13.22 -17.59
C GLN A 168 -1.11 -12.83 -16.11
N ARG A 169 -0.07 -13.08 -15.30
CA ARG A 169 0.09 -12.39 -14.01
C ARG A 169 0.31 -10.90 -14.27
N LYS A 170 -0.78 -10.12 -14.27
CA LYS A 170 -0.73 -8.66 -14.39
C LYS A 170 0.15 -8.12 -13.26
N ILE A 171 1.32 -7.57 -13.61
CA ILE A 171 2.25 -7.02 -12.62
C ILE A 171 1.52 -5.89 -11.88
N LEU A 172 1.37 -6.05 -10.58
CA LEU A 172 0.84 -5.01 -9.70
C LEU A 172 1.98 -4.08 -9.36
N THR A 173 1.73 -2.78 -9.42
CA THR A 173 2.77 -1.75 -9.28
C THR A 173 2.27 -0.59 -8.41
N ALA A 174 3.19 0.26 -7.94
CA ALA A 174 2.83 1.45 -7.18
C ALA A 174 2.10 2.50 -8.05
N GLY A 175 2.48 2.62 -9.33
CA GLY A 175 1.79 3.49 -10.28
C GLY A 175 0.39 3.00 -10.63
N SER A 176 0.17 1.70 -10.79
CA SER A 176 -1.19 1.16 -10.99
C SER A 176 -2.08 1.38 -9.75
N LEU A 177 -1.55 1.20 -8.53
CA LEU A 177 -2.27 1.56 -7.30
C LEU A 177 -2.60 3.06 -7.22
N TYR A 178 -1.67 3.93 -7.64
CA TYR A 178 -1.90 5.37 -7.76
C TYR A 178 -2.97 5.72 -8.82
N ASN A 179 -2.99 5.04 -9.95
CA ASN A 179 -3.99 5.22 -11.01
C ASN A 179 -5.38 4.82 -10.51
N HIS A 180 -5.51 3.71 -9.78
CA HIS A 180 -6.76 3.32 -9.13
C HIS A 180 -7.21 4.32 -8.05
N LEU A 181 -6.31 4.81 -7.19
CA LEU A 181 -6.62 5.85 -6.20
C LEU A 181 -7.13 7.14 -6.88
N SER A 182 -6.41 7.61 -7.90
CA SER A 182 -6.76 8.80 -8.67
C SER A 182 -8.13 8.64 -9.32
N ARG A 183 -8.39 7.47 -9.91
CA ARG A 183 -9.67 7.16 -10.54
C ARG A 183 -10.84 7.12 -9.56
N TYR A 184 -10.65 6.56 -8.37
CA TYR A 184 -11.65 6.61 -7.30
C TYR A 184 -11.97 8.06 -6.90
N CYS A 185 -10.93 8.88 -6.72
CA CYS A 185 -11.05 10.29 -6.36
C CYS A 185 -11.86 11.09 -7.40
N GLU A 186 -11.58 10.92 -8.70
CA GLU A 186 -12.37 11.54 -9.79
C GLU A 186 -13.85 11.18 -9.77
N ILE A 187 -14.16 9.89 -9.53
CA ILE A 187 -15.54 9.39 -9.48
C ILE A 187 -16.27 10.01 -8.29
N MET A 188 -15.66 9.95 -7.10
CA MET A 188 -16.31 10.40 -5.87
C MET A 188 -16.35 11.92 -5.72
N GLN A 189 -15.46 12.67 -6.38
CA GLN A 189 -15.58 14.12 -6.51
C GLN A 189 -16.89 14.52 -7.21
N LYS A 190 -17.33 13.75 -8.22
CA LYS A 190 -18.61 13.98 -8.94
C LYS A 190 -19.83 13.55 -8.11
N LEU A 191 -19.68 12.52 -7.28
CA LEU A 191 -20.76 11.98 -6.42
C LEU A 191 -20.88 12.70 -5.06
N GLY A 192 -19.88 13.49 -4.66
CA GLY A 192 -19.87 14.24 -3.41
C GLY A 192 -19.80 13.37 -2.14
N LYS A 193 -19.39 12.10 -2.27
CA LYS A 193 -19.35 11.10 -1.19
C LYS A 193 -18.14 10.19 -1.36
N ALA A 194 -17.06 10.49 -0.63
CA ALA A 194 -15.82 9.72 -0.62
C ALA A 194 -15.44 9.36 0.82
N ASN A 195 -15.03 8.12 1.06
CA ASN A 195 -14.58 7.61 2.36
C ASN A 195 -13.65 6.38 2.20
N GLY A 196 -12.91 6.04 3.26
CA GLY A 196 -11.98 4.92 3.28
C GLY A 196 -12.62 3.59 2.95
N ASP A 197 -13.82 3.31 3.48
CA ASP A 197 -14.58 2.08 3.20
C ASP A 197 -14.91 1.94 1.70
N GLY A 198 -15.30 3.05 1.06
CA GLY A 198 -15.59 3.09 -0.37
C GLY A 198 -14.35 2.91 -1.23
N LEU A 199 -13.20 3.49 -0.82
CA LEU A 199 -11.92 3.27 -1.50
C LEU A 199 -11.47 1.81 -1.35
N PHE A 200 -11.59 1.24 -0.15
CA PHE A 200 -11.33 -0.18 0.12
C PHE A 200 -12.19 -1.08 -0.76
N ALA A 201 -13.51 -0.87 -0.81
CA ALA A 201 -14.42 -1.66 -1.63
C ALA A 201 -14.15 -1.51 -3.13
N TYR A 202 -13.78 -0.31 -3.58
CA TYR A 202 -13.38 -0.06 -4.97
C TYR A 202 -12.10 -0.83 -5.34
N LEU A 203 -11.05 -0.73 -4.51
CA LEU A 203 -9.80 -1.46 -4.73
C LEU A 203 -10.04 -2.98 -4.70
N LEU A 204 -10.83 -3.49 -3.75
CA LEU A 204 -11.22 -4.89 -3.68
C LEU A 204 -11.88 -5.34 -5.00
N GLY A 205 -12.87 -4.59 -5.50
CA GLY A 205 -13.51 -4.89 -6.78
C GLY A 205 -12.56 -4.88 -8.00
N CYS A 206 -11.56 -3.99 -8.00
CA CYS A 206 -10.56 -3.89 -9.08
C CYS A 206 -9.58 -5.06 -9.14
N TYR A 207 -9.38 -5.80 -8.05
CA TYR A 207 -8.30 -6.79 -7.93
C TYR A 207 -8.77 -8.18 -7.47
N SER A 208 -9.98 -8.33 -6.92
CA SER A 208 -10.63 -9.64 -6.67
C SER A 208 -11.22 -10.28 -7.94
N SER A 209 -11.12 -9.62 -9.09
CA SER A 209 -11.59 -10.12 -10.40
C SER A 209 -10.45 -10.65 -11.28
N VAL A 210 -9.33 -11.07 -10.65
CA VAL A 210 -8.16 -11.68 -11.28
C VAL A 210 -8.13 -13.18 -10.95
N GLU A 211 -9.00 -13.94 -11.61
CA GLU A 211 -8.94 -15.41 -11.77
C GLU A 211 -8.54 -15.74 -13.22
#